data_AF-E0MTZ5-F1
#
_entry.id   AF-E0MTZ5-F1
#
_cell.length_a   1.000
_cell.length_b   1.000
_cell.length_c   1.000
_cell.angle_alpha   90.00
_cell.angle_beta   90.00
_cell.angle_gamma   90.00
#
_symmetry.space_group_name_H-M   'P 1'
#
loop_
_entity.id
_entity.type
_entity.pdbx_description
1 polymer ?
#
loop_
_entity_poly.entity_id
_entity_poly.type
_entity_poly.pdbx_seq_one_letter_code
_entity_poly.pdbx_strand_id
1 'polypeptide(L)' 'MSVDDGNGGTDTATVTITVNPQNDAPTAADDAQTTNEDAAVSGAVILNDIDGDVLTATLGTAPTNGTVVV' A
#
# COMPACT_ATOMS: atom_id res chain seq x y z
N MET A 1 31.11 -11.66 -9.01
CA MET A 1 31.73 -12.80 -8.30
C MET A 1 33.09 -13.05 -8.94
N SER A 2 34.14 -13.25 -8.16
CA SER A 2 35.49 -13.54 -8.66
C SER A 2 35.74 -15.05 -8.58
N VAL A 3 36.30 -15.62 -9.63
CA VAL A 3 36.80 -17.00 -9.70
C VAL A 3 38.32 -16.93 -9.77
N ASP A 4 39.00 -17.69 -8.93
CA ASP A 4 40.47 -17.74 -8.82
C ASP A 4 40.91 -19.20 -9.01
N ASP A 5 41.91 -19.44 -9.85
CA ASP A 5 42.40 -20.78 -10.17
C ASP A 5 43.55 -21.26 -9.25
N GLY A 6 44.01 -20.42 -8.32
CA GLY A 6 45.10 -20.70 -7.40
C GLY A 6 46.50 -20.67 -8.02
N ASN A 7 46.61 -20.43 -9.33
CA ASN A 7 47.86 -20.42 -10.09
C ASN A 7 48.17 -19.04 -10.70
N GLY A 8 47.50 -18.00 -10.20
CA GLY A 8 47.68 -16.61 -10.61
C GLY A 8 46.68 -16.11 -11.65
N GLY A 9 45.71 -16.94 -12.07
CA GLY A 9 44.60 -16.55 -12.92
C GLY A 9 43.36 -16.21 -12.09
N THR A 10 42.79 -15.03 -12.33
CA THR A 10 41.46 -14.68 -11.82
C THR A 10 40.56 -14.21 -12.96
N ASP A 11 39.28 -14.53 -12.86
CA ASP A 11 38.24 -14.01 -13.74
C ASP A 11 37.08 -13.47 -12.89
N THR A 12 36.32 -12.53 -13.43
CA THR A 12 35.18 -11.95 -12.72
C THR A 12 33.93 -12.04 -13.57
N ALA A 13 32.92 -12.72 -13.03
CA ALA A 13 31.60 -12.78 -13.62
C ALA A 13 30.67 -11.77 -12.94
N THR A 14 29.96 -10.97 -13.74
CA THR A 14 28.91 -10.08 -13.26
C THR A 14 27.56 -10.77 -13.41
N VAL A 15 26.84 -10.94 -12.30
CA VAL A 15 25.45 -11.41 -12.31
C VAL A 15 24.56 -10.18 -12.29
N THR A 16 23.74 -10.01 -13.33
CA THR A 16 22.71 -8.96 -13.38
C THR A 16 21.40 -9.56 -12.94
N ILE A 17 20.82 -9.03 -11.87
CA ILE A 17 19.47 -9.38 -11.42
C ILE A 17 18.56 -8.20 -11.76
N THR A 18 17.57 -8.44 -12.62
CA THR A 18 16.51 -7.48 -12.90
C THR A 18 15.31 -7.84 -12.04
N VAL A 19 14.90 -6.92 -11.17
CA VAL A 19 13.61 -6.99 -10.47
C VAL A 19 12.65 -6.08 -11.20
N ASN A 20 11.60 -6.65 -11.78
CA ASN A 20 10.56 -5.85 -12.43
C ASN A 20 9.59 -5.34 -11.38
N PRO A 21 9.20 -4.04 -11.40
CA PRO A 21 8.15 -3.54 -10.52
C PRO A 21 6.81 -4.21 -10.87
N GLN A 22 6.02 -4.54 -9.86
CA GLN A 22 4.63 -4.95 -10.00
C GLN A 22 3.78 -4.02 -9.15
N ASN A 23 2.59 -3.66 -9.65
CA ASN A 23 1.64 -2.86 -8.91
C ASN A 23 1.15 -3.64 -7.69
N ASP A 24 1.36 -3.07 -6.51
CA ASP A 24 0.81 -3.53 -5.26
C ASP A 24 -0.63 -3.03 -5.12
N ALA A 25 -1.47 -3.73 -4.35
CA ALA A 25 -2.85 -3.32 -4.13
C ALA A 25 -2.92 -2.29 -2.99
N PRO A 26 -3.86 -1.32 -3.04
CA PRO A 26 -4.04 -0.38 -1.96
C PRO A 26 -4.56 -1.09 -0.70
N THR A 27 -4.19 -0.53 0.45
CA THR A 27 -4.61 -0.99 1.78
C THR A 27 -5.43 0.08 2.48
N ALA A 28 -6.46 -0.36 3.20
CA ALA A 28 -7.34 0.47 4.02
C ALA A 28 -7.48 -0.15 5.40
N ALA A 29 -7.55 0.67 6.44
CA ALA A 29 -7.86 0.23 7.80
C ALA A 29 -9.35 0.42 8.10
N ASP A 30 -9.94 -0.50 8.86
CA ASP A 30 -11.32 -0.37 9.31
C ASP A 30 -11.42 0.72 10.39
N ASP A 31 -12.30 1.69 10.16
CA ASP A 31 -12.62 2.75 11.12
C ASP A 31 -13.97 2.49 11.78
N ALA A 32 -14.03 2.67 13.11
CA ALA A 32 -15.26 2.59 13.88
C ALA A 32 -15.43 3.86 14.73
N GLN A 33 -16.60 4.48 14.62
CA GLN A 33 -16.98 5.68 15.37
C GLN A 33 -18.35 5.45 15.99
N THR A 34 -18.55 5.92 17.21
CA THR A 34 -19.87 5.99 17.87
C THR A 34 -20.13 7.41 18.31
N THR A 35 -21.39 7.81 18.24
CA THR A 35 -21.86 9.14 18.63
C THR A 35 -23.27 9.02 19.19
N ASN A 36 -23.69 10.02 19.95
CA ASN A 36 -25.10 10.14 20.35
C ASN A 36 -25.95 10.55 19.14
N GLU A 37 -27.26 10.33 19.24
CA GLU A 37 -28.21 10.88 18.29
C GLU A 37 -28.02 12.41 18.14
N ASP A 38 -28.24 12.89 16.92
CA ASP A 38 -28.12 14.30 16.53
C ASP A 38 -26.72 14.94 16.66
N ALA A 39 -25.70 14.16 16.99
CA ALA A 39 -24.31 14.61 17.04
C ALA A 39 -23.53 14.16 15.79
N ALA A 40 -23.10 15.13 14.98
CA ALA A 40 -22.31 14.87 13.77
C ALA A 40 -20.91 14.35 14.12
N VAL A 41 -20.42 13.40 13.32
CA VAL A 41 -19.05 12.86 13.39
C VAL A 41 -18.34 13.15 12.08
N SER A 42 -17.12 13.67 12.19
CA SER A 42 -16.18 13.77 11.07
C SER A 42 -15.05 12.79 11.28
N GLY A 43 -14.67 12.08 10.22
CA GLY A 43 -13.52 11.20 10.19
C GLY A 43 -12.87 11.21 8.81
N ALA A 44 -11.65 10.71 8.73
CA ALA A 44 -10.96 10.47 7.48
C ALA A 44 -10.53 9.00 7.44
N VAL A 45 -10.78 8.34 6.32
CA VAL A 45 -10.28 6.98 6.08
C VAL A 45 -8.83 7.10 5.64
N ILE A 46 -7.94 6.37 6.32
CA ILE A 46 -6.53 6.32 5.94
C ILE A 46 -6.37 5.23 4.87
N LEU A 47 -6.06 5.65 3.65
CA LEU A 47 -5.74 4.78 2.52
C LEU A 47 -4.24 4.87 2.23
N ASN A 48 -3.62 3.74 1.92
CA ASN A 48 -2.20 3.70 1.57
C ASN A 48 -1.94 2.75 0.41
N ASP A 49 -1.13 3.20 -0.54
CA ASP A 49 -0.62 2.43 -1.66
C ASP A 49 0.90 2.62 -1.72
N ILE A 50 1.65 1.52 -1.85
CA ILE A 50 3.12 1.57 -1.77
C ILE A 50 3.76 2.07 -3.07
N ASP A 51 3.06 1.96 -4.20
CA ASP A 51 3.46 2.55 -5.47
C ASP A 51 3.16 4.06 -5.53
N GLY A 52 2.31 4.56 -4.63
CA GLY A 52 1.94 5.96 -4.52
C GLY A 52 0.81 6.36 -5.47
N ASP A 53 0.00 5.39 -5.91
CA ASP A 53 -1.14 5.63 -6.77
C ASP A 53 -2.19 6.54 -6.09
N VAL A 54 -2.92 7.32 -6.90
CA VAL A 54 -4.02 8.15 -6.40
C VAL A 54 -5.19 7.25 -6.00
N LEU A 55 -5.62 7.35 -4.75
CA LEU A 55 -6.70 6.54 -4.19
C LEU A 55 -8.00 7.32 -4.04
N THR A 56 -9.11 6.67 -4.34
CA THR A 56 -10.47 7.20 -4.15
C THR A 56 -11.26 6.33 -3.17
N ALA A 57 -11.84 6.95 -2.14
CA ALA A 57 -12.79 6.29 -1.26
C ALA A 57 -14.21 6.36 -1.85
N THR A 58 -15.01 5.32 -1.64
CA THR A 58 -16.45 5.33 -1.95
C THR A 58 -17.23 4.82 -0.75
N LEU A 59 -18.43 5.38 -0.55
CA LEU A 59 -19.32 4.89 0.49
C LEU A 59 -19.91 3.54 0.06
N GLY A 60 -19.61 2.48 0.80
CA GLY A 60 -20.16 1.15 0.54
C GLY A 60 -21.66 1.08 0.91
N THR A 61 -21.93 0.94 2.21
CA THR A 61 -23.30 0.85 2.73
C THR A 61 -23.60 2.07 3.59
N ALA A 62 -24.66 2.81 3.25
CA ALA A 62 -25.14 3.90 4.08
C ALA A 62 -25.69 3.37 5.43
N PRO A 63 -25.59 4.16 6.51
CA PRO A 63 -26.16 3.77 7.78
C PRO A 63 -27.69 3.71 7.70
N THR A 64 -28.30 2.83 8.49
CA THR A 64 -29.77 2.75 8.60
C THR A 64 -30.40 4.03 9.16
N ASN A 65 -29.64 4.79 9.97
CA ASN A 65 -30.06 6.07 10.55
C ASN A 65 -28.96 7.12 10.31
N GLY A 66 -29.34 8.26 9.74
CA GLY A 66 -28.41 9.36 9.42
C GLY A 66 -27.93 9.36 7.96
N THR A 67 -27.01 10.26 7.64
CA THR A 67 -26.43 10.43 6.29
C THR A 67 -24.91 10.47 6.37
N VAL A 68 -24.24 9.74 5.47
CA VAL A 68 -22.79 9.84 5.28
C VAL A 68 -22.50 10.53 3.96
N VAL A 69 -21.53 11.44 3.96
CA VAL A 69 -21.03 12.14 2.78
C VAL A 69 -19.54 11.83 2.67
N VAL A 70 -19.08 11.44 1.47
CA VAL A 70 -17.68 11.16 1.11
C VAL A 70 -17.14 12.28 0.24
#